data_AF-I3W2I1-F1
#
_entry.id   AF-I3W2I1-F1
#
_cell.length_a   1.000
_cell.length_b   1.000
_cell.length_c   1.000
_cell.angle_alpha   90.00
_cell.angle_beta   90.00
_cell.angle_gamma   90.00
#
_symmetry.space_group_name_H-M   'P 1'
#
loop_
_entity.id
_entity.type
_entity.pdbx_description
1 polymer ?
#
loop_
_entity_poly.entity_id
_entity_poly.type
_entity_poly.pdbx_seq_one_letter_code
_entity_poly.pdbx_strand_id
1 'polypeptide(L)'
;MGAQAKNIKEALNFRKEPSFMKYIPYSYHVTDSVISTTNGDYLTIYKLTGRSHDCASAADLLKWLEDLNQMLKSVGSENVKFWTHLHHRQVEDYPESNHTLAFPRMLNKSLRKKVEDVPLMTNDLYLTVVYNPIGDATQKAFSAFEKASRQDLVDIQEECLTAMEEITELMDQGLRAYGATRLGIYYRNLKGEVVQDATVDDDLDGIEGEWEVDPDDLLADTLDEFPTGIDADTGETAFAYSSALEWLSFLCNGERNPVPVCSRRIRNYLMHNRVVSSLWGDILQIRTMDSTFYTAGVEVRDYVAKTEPGQFNLLMEAPFEFIMTQSFACMSYGAALSFLDKQEKSLLDTGDKGRTQVRELADANDHITSKNFIMGWHHASVHVIANTAKAAQKHARKIRSMFTLCGVEASAVGLASEAAYYARLPGNTQFVPRPVPINSWNFVCFSSMHRNFKMPMHQADAMEGGVMPS
;
A
#
# COMPACT_ATOMS: atom_id res chain seq x y z
N MET A 1 -29.84 52.86 -25.01
CA MET A 1 -30.28 51.47 -24.73
C MET A 1 -29.24 50.81 -23.84
N GLY A 2 -29.40 50.92 -22.52
CA GLY A 2 -28.57 50.22 -21.55
C GLY A 2 -29.07 48.79 -21.39
N ALA A 3 -28.29 47.82 -21.86
CA ALA A 3 -28.58 46.42 -21.66
C ALA A 3 -28.16 46.00 -20.24
N GLN A 4 -29.07 45.27 -19.60
CA GLN A 4 -29.07 44.87 -18.21
C GLN A 4 -27.88 43.96 -17.85
N ALA A 5 -26.95 44.47 -17.04
CA ALA A 5 -26.13 43.63 -16.17
C ALA A 5 -26.91 43.34 -14.88
N LYS A 6 -27.99 42.56 -14.98
CA LYS A 6 -28.66 42.01 -13.80
C LYS A 6 -27.91 40.73 -13.38
N ASN A 7 -27.51 40.68 -12.11
CA ASN A 7 -26.87 39.56 -11.40
C ASN A 7 -25.36 39.31 -11.58
N ILE A 8 -24.54 40.33 -11.34
CA ILE A 8 -23.10 40.12 -11.03
C ILE A 8 -22.92 39.38 -9.68
N LYS A 9 -23.88 39.48 -8.75
CA LYS A 9 -23.83 38.77 -7.45
C LYS A 9 -23.96 37.24 -7.55
N GLU A 10 -24.68 36.70 -8.54
CA GLU A 10 -24.72 35.24 -8.76
C GLU A 10 -23.45 34.74 -9.47
N ALA A 11 -22.80 35.59 -10.26
CA ALA A 11 -21.54 35.26 -10.95
C ALA A 11 -20.30 35.30 -10.02
N LEU A 12 -20.43 35.81 -8.80
CA LEU A 12 -19.37 35.91 -7.78
C LEU A 12 -19.48 34.84 -6.68
N ASN A 13 -20.34 33.83 -6.85
CA ASN A 13 -20.28 32.65 -6.00
C ASN A 13 -19.13 31.76 -6.48
N PHE A 14 -17.90 32.12 -6.06
CA PHE A 14 -16.78 31.19 -6.11
C PHE A 14 -17.18 29.94 -5.34
N ARG A 15 -17.38 28.83 -6.06
CA ARG A 15 -17.62 27.54 -5.43
C ARG A 15 -16.33 27.16 -4.71
N LYS A 16 -16.33 27.27 -3.37
CA LYS A 16 -15.21 26.83 -2.53
C LYS A 16 -14.84 25.41 -2.97
N GLU A 17 -13.59 25.22 -3.32
CA GLU A 17 -13.12 23.90 -3.75
C GLU A 17 -13.36 22.90 -2.61
N PRO A 18 -13.92 21.71 -2.92
CA PRO A 18 -14.11 20.69 -1.89
C PRO A 18 -12.72 20.25 -1.40
N SER A 19 -12.52 20.31 -0.08
CA SER A 19 -11.25 19.90 0.52
C SER A 19 -10.99 18.41 0.30
N PHE A 20 -9.76 18.07 -0.10
CA PHE A 20 -9.27 16.69 -0.20
C PHE A 20 -8.82 16.12 1.15
N MET A 21 -8.72 16.97 2.18
CA MET A 21 -8.25 16.58 3.53
C MET A 21 -9.03 15.41 4.12
N LYS A 22 -10.32 15.29 3.79
CA LYS A 22 -11.20 14.19 4.25
C LYS A 22 -10.81 12.80 3.74
N TYR A 23 -9.96 12.73 2.71
CA TYR A 23 -9.52 11.46 2.12
C TYR A 23 -8.12 11.04 2.59
N ILE A 24 -7.38 11.91 3.28
CA ILE A 24 -6.00 11.64 3.71
C ILE A 24 -5.98 11.45 5.22
N PRO A 25 -5.65 10.26 5.71
CA PRO A 25 -5.72 9.98 7.14
C PRO A 25 -4.49 10.45 7.91
N TYR A 26 -3.42 10.91 7.26
CA TYR A 26 -2.11 11.14 7.90
C TYR A 26 -2.03 12.49 8.62
N SER A 27 -1.53 12.46 9.86
CA SER A 27 -1.32 13.66 10.68
C SER A 27 0.15 14.09 10.68
N TYR A 28 1.04 13.43 11.41
CA TYR A 28 2.46 13.83 11.51
C TYR A 28 3.40 12.63 11.68
N HIS A 29 4.71 12.89 11.56
CA HIS A 29 5.73 11.92 11.96
C HIS A 29 5.88 11.96 13.48
N VAL A 30 5.67 10.82 14.14
CA VAL A 30 5.87 10.69 15.60
C VAL A 30 7.31 10.27 15.89
N THR A 31 7.88 9.46 15.00
CA THR A 31 9.30 9.11 14.95
C THR A 31 9.78 9.20 13.50
N ASP A 32 11.08 8.97 13.28
CA ASP A 32 11.67 8.97 11.93
C ASP A 32 10.94 8.04 10.95
N SER A 33 10.36 6.94 11.42
CA SER A 33 9.68 5.93 10.57
C SER A 33 8.21 5.67 10.90
N VAL A 34 7.69 6.24 11.99
CA VAL A 34 6.29 6.06 12.41
C VAL A 34 5.50 7.33 12.11
N ILE A 35 4.37 7.16 11.40
CA ILE A 35 3.44 8.23 11.07
C ILE A 35 2.13 8.01 11.84
N SER A 36 1.60 9.04 12.48
CA SER A 36 0.28 9.03 13.11
C SER A 36 -0.82 9.35 12.09
N THR A 37 -2.02 8.84 12.35
CA THR A 37 -3.24 9.19 11.61
C THR A 37 -4.16 10.04 12.47
N THR A 38 -5.06 10.78 11.83
CA THR A 38 -6.12 11.56 12.52
C THR A 38 -7.12 10.67 13.27
N ASN A 39 -7.10 9.35 13.02
CA ASN A 39 -7.94 8.38 13.69
C ASN A 39 -7.26 7.78 14.94
N GLY A 40 -6.03 8.21 15.26
CA GLY A 40 -5.21 7.67 16.34
C GLY A 40 -4.50 6.35 15.98
N ASP A 41 -4.37 6.02 14.69
CA ASP A 41 -3.58 4.88 14.25
C ASP A 41 -2.12 5.29 14.05
N TYR A 42 -1.21 4.33 14.18
CA TYR A 42 0.20 4.46 13.88
C TYR A 42 0.56 3.57 12.70
N LEU A 43 1.41 4.03 11.79
CA LEU A 43 1.83 3.22 10.66
C LEU A 43 3.31 3.32 10.35
N THR A 44 3.85 2.24 9.81
CA THR A 44 5.21 2.13 9.28
C THR A 44 5.20 1.41 7.95
N ILE A 45 6.04 1.89 7.03
CA ILE A 45 6.08 1.42 5.64
C ILE A 45 7.43 0.77 5.38
N TYR A 46 7.41 -0.42 4.80
CA TYR A 46 8.57 -1.16 4.33
C TYR A 46 8.57 -1.20 2.81
N LYS A 47 9.71 -0.88 2.20
CA LYS A 47 10.00 -1.22 0.81
C LYS A 47 10.70 -2.57 0.77
N LEU A 48 10.22 -3.47 -0.08
CA LEU A 48 10.74 -4.84 -0.18
C LEU A 48 11.45 -5.04 -1.51
N THR A 49 12.57 -5.75 -1.48
CA THR A 49 13.22 -6.25 -2.70
C THR A 49 12.45 -7.47 -3.25
N GLY A 50 11.82 -8.24 -2.37
CA GLY A 50 11.09 -9.45 -2.70
C GLY A 50 11.99 -10.65 -2.99
N ARG A 51 11.39 -11.84 -3.04
CA ARG A 51 12.09 -13.10 -3.37
C ARG A 51 11.79 -13.57 -4.78
N SER A 52 12.81 -14.02 -5.51
CA SER A 52 12.61 -14.65 -6.81
C SER A 52 12.01 -16.04 -6.61
N HIS A 53 10.92 -16.32 -7.33
CA HIS A 53 10.14 -17.55 -7.21
C HIS A 53 10.33 -18.50 -8.40
N ASP A 54 10.78 -18.00 -9.56
CA ASP A 54 10.83 -18.74 -10.83
C ASP A 54 11.66 -20.04 -10.77
N CYS A 55 12.68 -20.09 -9.90
CA CYS A 55 13.58 -21.24 -9.74
C CYS A 55 13.45 -21.92 -8.36
N ALA A 56 12.48 -21.52 -7.54
CA ALA A 56 12.28 -22.10 -6.21
C ALA A 56 11.56 -23.45 -6.31
N SER A 57 11.91 -24.41 -5.44
CA SER A 57 11.15 -25.66 -5.37
C SER A 57 9.79 -25.42 -4.70
N ALA A 58 8.82 -26.31 -4.94
CA ALA A 58 7.52 -26.24 -4.26
C ALA A 58 7.66 -26.28 -2.73
N ALA A 59 8.65 -27.03 -2.21
CA ALA A 59 8.93 -27.09 -0.77
C ALA A 59 9.46 -25.75 -0.24
N ASP A 60 10.32 -25.06 -1.00
CA ASP A 60 10.83 -23.74 -0.62
C ASP A 60 9.71 -22.70 -0.61
N LEU A 61 8.83 -22.71 -1.62
CA LEU A 61 7.68 -21.80 -1.70
C LEU A 61 6.74 -22.00 -0.50
N LEU A 62 6.44 -23.26 -0.14
CA LEU A 62 5.62 -23.56 1.04
C LEU A 62 6.29 -23.11 2.33
N LYS A 63 7.60 -23.31 2.47
CA LYS A 63 8.35 -22.83 3.64
C LYS A 63 8.31 -21.31 3.77
N TRP A 64 8.46 -20.59 2.66
CA TRP A 64 8.36 -19.13 2.69
C TRP A 64 6.95 -18.66 3.06
N LEU A 65 5.93 -19.39 2.61
CA LEU A 65 4.54 -19.15 3.00
C LEU A 65 4.33 -19.38 4.51
N GLU A 66 4.87 -20.48 5.04
CA GLU A 66 4.88 -20.82 6.47
C GLU A 66 5.55 -19.72 7.30
N ASP A 67 6.73 -19.25 6.87
CA ASP A 67 7.50 -18.20 7.53
C ASP A 67 6.70 -16.87 7.56
N LEU A 68 6.08 -16.48 6.44
CA LEU A 68 5.22 -15.29 6.38
C LEU A 68 3.98 -15.42 7.25
N ASN A 69 3.31 -16.58 7.24
CA ASN A 69 2.14 -16.82 8.07
C ASN A 69 2.50 -16.80 9.56
N GLN A 70 3.66 -17.34 9.94
CA GLN A 70 4.14 -17.30 11.32
C GLN A 70 4.46 -15.87 11.76
N MET A 71 5.05 -15.05 10.88
CA MET A 71 5.27 -13.62 11.13
C MET A 71 3.93 -12.90 11.34
N LEU A 72 2.96 -13.08 10.43
CA LEU A 72 1.65 -12.44 10.57
C LEU A 72 0.92 -12.87 11.84
N LYS A 73 1.05 -14.13 12.28
CA LYS A 73 0.49 -14.61 13.54
C LYS A 73 1.17 -14.01 14.77
N SER A 74 2.48 -13.74 14.70
CA SER A 74 3.23 -13.18 15.83
C SER A 74 2.84 -11.74 16.12
N VAL A 75 2.50 -10.98 15.08
CA VAL A 75 2.13 -9.57 15.14
C VAL A 75 0.60 -9.36 15.09
N GLY A 76 -0.13 -10.28 14.47
CA GLY A 76 -1.54 -10.14 14.13
C GLY A 76 -2.47 -10.26 15.32
N SER A 77 -2.75 -9.11 15.93
CA SER A 77 -3.84 -8.89 16.88
C SER A 77 -4.98 -8.11 16.21
N GLU A 78 -6.13 -7.98 16.87
CA GLU A 78 -7.27 -7.18 16.36
C GLU A 78 -6.92 -5.70 16.10
N ASN A 79 -5.82 -5.24 16.70
CA ASN A 79 -5.31 -3.88 16.57
C ASN A 79 -4.38 -3.72 15.36
N VAL A 80 -3.99 -4.80 14.67
CA VAL A 80 -3.04 -4.72 13.55
C VAL A 80 -3.74 -4.94 12.21
N LYS A 81 -3.43 -4.05 11.27
CA LYS A 81 -3.91 -4.07 9.89
C LYS A 81 -2.70 -4.01 8.96
N PHE A 82 -2.71 -4.79 7.89
CA PHE A 82 -1.64 -4.84 6.91
C PHE A 82 -2.12 -4.29 5.57
N TRP A 83 -1.28 -3.49 4.90
CA TRP A 83 -1.45 -3.13 3.50
C TRP A 83 -0.27 -3.64 2.70
N THR A 84 -0.54 -4.20 1.54
CA THR A 84 0.50 -4.62 0.59
C THR A 84 0.24 -3.90 -0.72
N HIS A 85 1.31 -3.39 -1.31
CA HIS A 85 1.25 -2.75 -2.61
C HIS A 85 2.26 -3.40 -3.55
N LEU A 86 1.80 -3.72 -4.74
CA LEU A 86 2.64 -4.07 -5.87
C LEU A 86 2.49 -2.95 -6.90
N HIS A 87 3.54 -2.15 -7.04
CA HIS A 87 3.64 -1.16 -8.10
C HIS A 87 4.39 -1.77 -9.27
N HIS A 88 3.63 -2.13 -10.30
CA HIS A 88 4.15 -2.65 -11.55
C HIS A 88 4.28 -1.50 -12.54
N ARG A 89 5.51 -1.14 -12.89
CA ARG A 89 5.82 0.08 -13.65
C ARG A 89 6.76 -0.19 -14.80
N GLN A 90 6.68 0.64 -15.82
CA GLN A 90 7.62 0.62 -16.93
C GLN A 90 8.95 1.27 -16.51
N VAL A 91 10.04 0.77 -17.07
CA VAL A 91 11.38 1.32 -16.95
C VAL A 91 11.87 1.58 -18.37
N GLU A 92 12.37 2.78 -18.63
CA GLU A 92 12.90 3.14 -19.96
C GLU A 92 14.38 2.76 -20.11
N ASP A 93 15.11 2.71 -19.00
CA ASP A 93 16.56 2.52 -19.00
C ASP A 93 16.95 1.04 -18.94
N TYR A 94 17.50 0.53 -20.05
CA TYR A 94 18.31 -0.68 -20.02
C TYR A 94 19.62 -0.37 -19.30
N PRO A 95 19.99 -1.11 -18.23
CA PRO A 95 21.15 -0.76 -17.42
C PRO A 95 22.44 -0.75 -18.26
N GLU A 96 23.22 0.33 -18.14
CA GLU A 96 24.53 0.37 -18.76
C GLU A 96 25.45 -0.66 -18.09
N SER A 97 26.02 -1.56 -18.87
CA SER A 97 26.95 -2.57 -18.39
C SER A 97 28.29 -2.43 -19.09
N ASN A 98 29.34 -2.19 -18.30
CA ASN A 98 30.71 -2.15 -18.80
C ASN A 98 31.34 -3.53 -18.65
N HIS A 99 31.30 -4.32 -19.73
CA HIS A 99 31.92 -5.63 -19.77
C HIS A 99 33.28 -5.57 -20.46
N THR A 100 34.33 -6.00 -19.77
CA THR A 100 35.70 -6.07 -20.31
C THR A 100 35.88 -7.15 -21.37
N LEU A 101 35.13 -8.25 -21.27
CA LEU A 101 35.22 -9.40 -22.19
C LEU A 101 34.31 -9.25 -23.42
N ALA A 102 34.74 -9.84 -24.55
CA ALA A 102 34.04 -9.72 -25.84
C ALA A 102 32.67 -10.43 -25.85
N PHE A 103 32.57 -11.64 -25.28
CA PHE A 103 31.32 -12.40 -25.28
C PHE A 103 30.19 -11.70 -24.49
N PRO A 104 30.40 -11.24 -23.23
CA PRO A 104 29.35 -10.52 -22.50
C PRO A 104 28.94 -9.21 -23.18
N ARG A 105 29.86 -8.49 -23.85
CA ARG A 105 29.51 -7.31 -24.65
C ARG A 105 28.59 -7.67 -25.82
N MET A 106 28.89 -8.75 -26.54
CA MET A 106 28.05 -9.22 -27.65
C MET A 106 26.68 -9.68 -27.16
N LEU A 107 26.65 -10.43 -26.05
CA LEU A 107 25.41 -10.87 -25.42
C LEU A 107 24.55 -9.67 -24.97
N ASN A 108 25.15 -8.71 -24.25
CA ASN A 108 24.48 -7.50 -23.80
C ASN A 108 23.92 -6.68 -24.96
N LYS A 109 24.68 -6.51 -26.05
CA LYS A 109 24.22 -5.81 -27.25
C LYS A 109 23.05 -6.52 -27.92
N SER A 110 23.09 -7.85 -28.03
CA SER A 110 21.99 -8.64 -28.59
C SER A 110 20.76 -8.62 -27.70
N LEU A 111 20.93 -8.67 -26.37
CA LEU A 111 19.83 -8.55 -25.41
C LEU A 111 19.18 -7.18 -25.50
N ARG A 112 19.96 -6.10 -25.47
CA ARG A 112 19.45 -4.73 -25.64
C ARG A 112 18.58 -4.59 -26.89
N LYS A 113 19.05 -5.10 -28.04
CA LYS A 113 18.29 -5.07 -29.29
C LYS A 113 16.97 -5.85 -29.22
N LYS A 114 16.91 -6.95 -28.46
CA LYS A 114 15.67 -7.72 -28.27
C LYS A 114 14.68 -7.05 -27.31
N VAL A 115 15.17 -6.15 -26.46
CA VAL A 115 14.41 -5.46 -25.43
C VAL A 115 13.92 -4.08 -25.90
N GLU A 116 14.51 -3.52 -26.98
CA GLU A 116 14.12 -2.22 -27.56
C GLU A 116 12.62 -2.09 -27.88
N ASP A 117 11.98 -3.17 -28.34
CA ASP A 117 10.57 -3.17 -28.76
C ASP A 117 9.57 -3.62 -27.66
N VAL A 118 10.04 -4.01 -26.47
CA VAL A 118 9.19 -4.51 -25.38
C VAL A 118 9.35 -3.62 -24.15
N PRO A 119 8.26 -3.09 -23.58
CA PRO A 119 8.36 -2.30 -22.36
C PRO A 119 8.99 -3.15 -21.24
N LEU A 120 10.12 -2.68 -20.72
CA LEU A 120 10.74 -3.27 -19.54
C LEU A 120 9.86 -2.95 -18.35
N MET A 121 9.39 -3.98 -17.66
CA MET A 121 8.55 -3.80 -16.47
C MET A 121 9.33 -4.19 -15.22
N THR A 122 9.14 -3.42 -14.15
CA THR A 122 9.67 -3.74 -12.82
C THR A 122 8.56 -3.72 -11.78
N ASN A 123 8.80 -4.44 -10.69
CA ASN A 123 7.89 -4.58 -9.57
C ASN A 123 8.54 -3.96 -8.33
N ASP A 124 7.95 -2.88 -7.82
CA ASP A 124 8.28 -2.34 -6.51
C ASP A 124 7.24 -2.85 -5.50
N LEU A 125 7.69 -3.51 -4.44
CA LEU A 125 6.84 -4.08 -3.40
C LEU A 125 6.89 -3.20 -2.15
N TYR A 126 5.73 -2.94 -1.56
CA TYR A 126 5.61 -2.22 -0.30
C TYR A 126 4.69 -2.98 0.65
N LEU A 127 5.03 -2.94 1.94
CA LEU A 127 4.23 -3.49 3.03
C LEU A 127 4.08 -2.39 4.09
N THR A 128 2.86 -2.01 4.40
CA THR A 128 2.56 -1.08 5.49
C THR A 128 1.90 -1.85 6.62
N VAL A 129 2.39 -1.65 7.83
CA VAL A 129 1.76 -2.14 9.06
C VAL A 129 1.10 -0.95 9.73
N VAL A 130 -0.17 -1.10 10.09
CA VAL A 130 -0.98 -0.10 10.77
C VAL A 130 -1.42 -0.68 12.11
N TYR A 131 -1.05 -0.01 13.19
CA TYR A 131 -1.45 -0.32 14.56
C TYR A 131 -2.55 0.64 15.00
N ASN A 132 -3.68 0.10 15.42
CA ASN A 132 -4.86 0.81 15.90
C ASN A 132 -5.03 0.49 17.40
N PRO A 133 -4.57 1.36 18.32
CA PRO A 133 -4.61 1.09 19.76
C PRO A 133 -6.03 1.09 20.34
N ILE A 134 -6.95 1.84 19.71
CA ILE A 134 -8.26 2.14 20.28
C ILE A 134 -9.33 1.10 19.88
N GLY A 135 -9.13 0.33 18.81
CA GLY A 135 -10.14 -0.56 18.24
C GLY A 135 -11.35 0.20 17.65
N ASP A 136 -12.00 -0.36 16.61
CA ASP A 136 -13.09 0.31 15.88
C ASP A 136 -14.34 0.61 16.74
N ALA A 137 -14.53 -0.08 17.88
CA ALA A 137 -15.70 0.09 18.75
C ALA A 137 -15.53 1.19 19.81
N THR A 138 -14.30 1.53 20.17
CA THR A 138 -13.97 2.39 21.33
C THR A 138 -13.71 3.84 20.94
N GLN A 139 -13.50 4.13 19.64
CA GLN A 139 -13.43 5.50 19.11
C GLN A 139 -14.67 6.35 19.45
N LYS A 140 -15.86 5.74 19.51
CA LYS A 140 -17.10 6.41 19.94
C LYS A 140 -17.21 6.62 21.45
N ALA A 141 -16.48 5.83 22.24
CA ALA A 141 -16.48 5.93 23.70
C ALA A 141 -15.45 6.97 24.18
N PHE A 142 -14.29 7.07 23.53
CA PHE A 142 -13.29 8.09 23.83
C PHE A 142 -13.71 9.50 23.41
N SER A 143 -14.48 9.66 22.32
CA SER A 143 -15.11 10.95 22.00
C SER A 143 -16.14 11.41 23.06
N ALA A 144 -16.59 10.50 23.93
CA ALA A 144 -17.51 10.79 25.03
C ALA A 144 -16.79 11.02 26.38
N PHE A 145 -15.49 10.75 26.48
CA PHE A 145 -14.67 11.03 27.65
C PHE A 145 -13.79 12.26 27.39
N GLU A 146 -14.47 13.41 27.42
CA GLU A 146 -13.89 14.75 27.35
C GLU A 146 -12.75 14.94 28.37
N LYS A 147 -11.59 15.41 27.86
CA LYS A 147 -10.40 15.95 28.56
C LYS A 147 -9.47 14.94 29.23
N ALA A 148 -8.79 14.13 28.42
CA ALA A 148 -7.43 13.68 28.79
C ALA A 148 -6.54 14.92 28.96
N SER A 149 -5.72 14.96 30.02
CA SER A 149 -4.72 16.02 30.16
C SER A 149 -3.63 15.84 29.10
N ARG A 150 -2.87 16.90 28.79
CA ARG A 150 -1.72 16.80 27.86
C ARG A 150 -0.74 15.70 28.28
N GLN A 151 -0.56 15.49 29.59
CA GLN A 151 0.29 14.43 30.12
C GLN A 151 -0.30 13.04 29.84
N ASP A 152 -1.60 12.84 30.06
CA ASP A 152 -2.25 11.55 29.78
C ASP A 152 -2.14 11.17 28.29
N LEU A 153 -2.20 12.16 27.39
CA LEU A 153 -2.04 11.94 25.94
C LEU A 153 -0.61 11.54 25.57
N VAL A 154 0.39 12.14 26.22
CA VAL A 154 1.80 11.76 26.03
C VAL A 154 2.04 10.35 26.54
N ASP A 155 1.54 10.01 27.73
CA ASP A 155 1.71 8.68 28.32
C ASP A 155 1.06 7.60 27.43
N ILE A 156 -0.16 7.83 26.92
CA ILE A 156 -0.83 6.94 25.98
C ILE A 156 -0.03 6.80 24.68
N GLN A 157 0.55 7.89 24.18
CA GLN A 157 1.36 7.87 22.97
C GLN A 157 2.65 7.05 23.18
N GLU A 158 3.33 7.19 24.31
CA GLU A 158 4.51 6.40 24.65
C GLU A 158 4.19 4.89 24.72
N GLU A 159 3.06 4.51 25.31
CA GLU A 159 2.59 3.12 25.32
C GLU A 159 2.32 2.60 23.90
N CYS A 160 1.67 3.42 23.06
CA CYS A 160 1.40 3.08 21.67
C CYS A 160 2.67 2.94 20.84
N LEU A 161 3.65 3.81 21.07
CA LEU A 161 4.95 3.76 20.41
C LEU A 161 5.72 2.52 20.81
N THR A 162 5.74 2.17 22.10
CA THR A 162 6.37 0.94 22.60
C THR A 162 5.77 -0.30 21.92
N ALA A 163 4.44 -0.38 21.85
CA ALA A 163 3.76 -1.47 21.16
C ALA A 163 4.08 -1.51 19.66
N MET A 164 4.15 -0.34 19.01
CA MET A 164 4.53 -0.24 17.60
C MET A 164 5.98 -0.66 17.37
N GLU A 165 6.91 -0.32 18.27
CA GLU A 165 8.30 -0.74 18.22
C GLU A 165 8.44 -2.25 18.28
N GLU A 166 7.79 -2.91 19.25
CA GLU A 166 7.75 -4.38 19.35
C GLU A 166 7.24 -5.02 18.05
N ILE A 167 6.18 -4.46 17.47
CA ILE A 167 5.64 -4.88 16.18
C ILE A 167 6.71 -4.72 15.10
N THR A 168 7.34 -3.55 14.99
CA THR A 168 8.35 -3.31 13.95
C THR A 168 9.58 -4.22 14.07
N GLU A 169 10.04 -4.54 15.29
CA GLU A 169 11.16 -5.45 15.49
C GLU A 169 10.85 -6.86 14.97
N LEU A 170 9.65 -7.37 15.24
CA LEU A 170 9.20 -8.66 14.72
C LEU A 170 9.07 -8.63 13.18
N MET A 171 8.57 -7.52 12.62
CA MET A 171 8.48 -7.34 11.17
C MET A 171 9.86 -7.30 10.52
N ASP A 172 10.82 -6.57 11.10
CA ASP A 172 12.20 -6.48 10.60
C ASP A 172 12.88 -7.86 10.58
N GLN A 173 12.70 -8.64 11.65
CA GLN A 173 13.21 -10.02 11.71
C GLN A 173 12.56 -10.93 10.66
N GLY A 174 11.22 -10.90 10.55
CA GLY A 174 10.48 -11.74 9.61
C GLY A 174 10.72 -11.38 8.14
N LEU A 175 10.93 -10.09 7.84
CA LEU A 175 11.09 -9.58 6.48
C LEU A 175 12.55 -9.44 6.03
N ARG A 176 13.53 -9.70 6.90
CA ARG A 176 14.98 -9.69 6.54
C ARG A 176 15.27 -10.52 5.29
N ALA A 177 14.61 -11.68 5.22
CA ALA A 177 14.58 -12.61 4.12
C ALA A 177 14.19 -12.02 2.75
N TYR A 178 13.44 -10.92 2.75
CA TYR A 178 12.85 -10.25 1.58
C TYR A 178 13.56 -8.93 1.24
N GLY A 179 14.67 -8.62 1.92
CA GLY A 179 15.42 -7.38 1.73
C GLY A 179 14.57 -6.15 2.03
N ALA A 180 13.89 -6.18 3.19
CA ALA A 180 13.06 -5.07 3.64
C ALA A 180 13.91 -3.88 4.07
N THR A 181 13.45 -2.68 3.71
CA THR A 181 14.00 -1.41 4.17
C THR A 181 12.85 -0.59 4.71
N ARG A 182 12.93 -0.23 5.99
CA ARG A 182 11.97 0.66 6.63
C ARG A 182 12.12 2.07 6.04
N LEU A 183 11.01 2.65 5.60
CA LEU A 183 10.98 4.01 5.08
C LEU A 183 10.84 5.00 6.24
N GLY A 184 11.57 6.09 6.15
CA GLY A 184 11.57 7.13 7.16
C GLY A 184 12.12 8.46 6.66
N ILE A 185 12.42 9.33 7.62
CA ILE A 185 13.02 10.65 7.42
C ILE A 185 14.47 10.51 6.96
N TYR A 186 14.86 11.39 6.04
CA TYR A 186 16.23 11.56 5.58
C TYR A 186 16.47 13.05 5.30
N TYR A 187 17.73 13.49 5.28
CA TYR A 187 18.06 14.91 5.18
C TYR A 187 18.65 15.26 3.81
N ARG A 188 18.31 16.46 3.32
CA ARG A 188 18.91 17.05 2.11
C ARG A 188 19.47 18.43 2.39
N ASN A 189 20.63 18.73 1.80
CA ASN A 189 21.22 20.07 1.85
C ASN A 189 20.47 21.05 0.91
N LEU A 190 20.84 22.34 0.94
CA LEU A 190 20.28 23.38 0.07
C LEU A 190 20.45 23.10 -1.44
N LYS A 191 21.44 22.27 -1.82
CA LYS A 191 21.68 21.86 -3.21
C LYS A 191 20.83 20.67 -3.64
N GLY A 192 20.08 20.07 -2.70
CA GLY A 192 19.19 18.93 -2.93
C GLY A 192 19.88 17.57 -2.84
N GLU A 193 21.14 17.52 -2.41
CA GLU A 193 21.92 16.30 -2.22
C GLU A 193 21.57 15.66 -0.86
N VAL A 194 21.55 14.33 -0.81
CA VAL A 194 21.23 13.58 0.41
C VAL A 194 22.43 13.60 1.34
N VAL A 195 22.20 14.03 2.59
CA VAL A 195 23.21 14.08 3.66
C VAL A 195 23.11 12.79 4.46
N GLN A 196 24.24 12.10 4.66
CA GLN A 196 24.28 10.82 5.40
C GLN A 196 24.48 11.03 6.91
N ASP A 197 25.28 12.02 7.29
CA ASP A 197 25.64 12.33 8.69
C ASP A 197 25.00 13.65 9.15
N ALA A 198 23.68 13.77 8.98
CA ALA A 198 22.96 14.91 9.52
C ALA A 198 22.75 14.70 11.03
N THR A 199 23.25 15.62 11.85
CA THR A 199 22.92 15.67 13.28
C THR A 199 21.73 16.60 13.47
N VAL A 200 20.76 16.20 14.29
CA VAL A 200 19.72 17.13 14.76
C VAL A 200 20.45 18.24 15.52
N ASP A 201 20.19 19.48 15.14
CA ASP A 201 20.78 20.62 15.83
C ASP A 201 19.83 21.08 16.93
N ASP A 202 20.17 20.74 18.17
CA ASP A 202 19.41 21.14 19.36
C ASP A 202 19.53 22.66 19.64
N ASP A 203 20.52 23.37 19.04
CA ASP A 203 20.75 24.81 19.22
C ASP A 203 20.00 25.67 18.18
N LEU A 204 19.50 25.06 17.09
CA LEU A 204 18.48 25.69 16.26
C LEU A 204 17.19 25.57 17.03
N ASP A 205 16.77 26.66 17.71
CA ASP A 205 15.42 26.79 18.28
C ASP A 205 14.45 26.19 17.26
N GLY A 206 13.94 24.99 17.54
CA GLY A 206 13.00 24.31 16.65
C GLY A 206 11.94 25.34 16.30
N ILE A 207 11.63 25.51 15.01
CA ILE A 207 10.69 26.57 14.61
C ILE A 207 9.40 26.34 15.41
N GLU A 208 9.16 27.17 16.44
CA GLU A 208 7.95 27.13 17.26
C GLU A 208 6.78 27.38 16.31
N GLY A 209 6.17 26.29 15.86
CA GLY A 209 4.98 26.35 15.03
C GLY A 209 3.80 26.60 15.94
N GLU A 210 3.02 27.64 15.66
CA GLU A 210 1.63 27.65 16.15
C GLU A 210 0.89 26.50 15.44
N TRP A 211 0.75 25.37 16.14
CA TRP A 211 0.01 24.22 15.65
C TRP A 211 -1.47 24.57 15.59
N GLU A 212 -2.09 24.40 14.42
CA GLU A 212 -3.54 24.50 14.31
C GLU A 212 -4.15 23.31 15.07
N VAL A 213 -4.62 23.56 16.29
CA VAL A 213 -5.27 22.56 17.14
C VAL A 213 -6.61 22.19 16.52
N ASP A 214 -6.66 21.03 15.86
CA ASP A 214 -7.91 20.42 15.43
C ASP A 214 -8.50 19.66 16.62
N PRO A 215 -9.67 20.08 17.14
CA PRO A 215 -10.31 19.41 18.29
C PRO A 215 -10.70 17.95 17.99
N ASP A 216 -10.72 17.54 16.72
CA ASP A 216 -11.02 16.17 16.31
C ASP A 216 -9.77 15.26 16.28
N ASP A 217 -8.55 15.80 16.45
CA ASP A 217 -7.31 15.02 16.45
C ASP A 217 -6.78 14.82 17.87
N LEU A 218 -6.95 13.59 18.36
CA LEU A 218 -6.61 13.17 19.73
C LEU A 218 -5.14 13.38 20.10
N LEU A 219 -4.25 13.53 19.11
CA LEU A 219 -2.81 13.62 19.33
C LEU A 219 -2.22 14.97 18.91
N ALA A 220 -3.04 16.00 18.66
CA ALA A 220 -2.61 17.30 18.13
C ALA A 220 -1.61 18.07 19.02
N ASP A 221 -1.55 17.77 20.31
CA ASP A 221 -0.83 18.57 21.32
C ASP A 221 0.56 18.01 21.70
N THR A 222 1.10 17.03 20.94
CA THR A 222 2.28 16.24 21.37
C THR A 222 3.59 16.57 20.64
N LEU A 223 3.54 17.32 19.54
CA LEU A 223 4.74 17.78 18.85
C LEU A 223 4.95 19.27 19.12
N ASP A 224 6.09 19.65 19.68
CA ASP A 224 6.47 21.05 19.88
C ASP A 224 7.52 21.52 18.85
N GLU A 225 8.29 20.60 18.27
CA GLU A 225 9.50 20.91 17.49
C GLU A 225 9.50 20.31 16.08
N PHE A 226 10.19 20.99 15.16
CA PHE A 226 10.29 20.59 13.75
C PHE A 226 11.68 20.00 13.46
N PRO A 227 11.78 18.81 12.83
CA PRO A 227 13.07 18.16 12.62
C PRO A 227 13.91 18.91 11.58
N THR A 228 14.86 19.73 12.05
CA THR A 228 15.95 20.31 11.24
C THR A 228 17.28 19.67 11.61
N GLY A 229 18.10 19.37 10.61
CA GLY A 229 19.44 18.83 10.82
C GLY A 229 20.52 19.81 10.36
N ILE A 230 21.73 19.68 10.89
CA ILE A 230 22.95 20.23 10.32
C ILE A 230 23.70 19.10 9.61
N ASP A 231 24.20 19.39 8.40
CA ASP A 231 25.18 18.54 7.73
C ASP A 231 26.52 18.60 8.48
N ALA A 232 26.92 17.49 9.12
CA ALA A 232 28.14 17.45 9.93
C ALA A 232 29.43 17.73 9.13
N ASP A 233 29.44 17.46 7.82
CA ASP A 233 30.60 17.67 6.97
C ASP A 233 30.78 19.14 6.55
N THR A 234 29.67 19.85 6.33
CA THR A 234 29.69 21.21 5.78
C THR A 234 29.26 22.30 6.77
N GLY A 235 28.59 21.93 7.86
CA GLY A 235 27.95 22.86 8.79
C GLY A 235 26.75 23.61 8.19
N GLU A 236 26.28 23.21 7.00
CA GLU A 236 25.12 23.82 6.34
C GLU A 236 23.80 23.22 6.87
N THR A 237 22.74 24.03 6.88
CA THR A 237 21.40 23.57 7.27
C THR A 237 20.88 22.53 6.29
N ALA A 238 20.39 21.41 6.81
CA ALA A 238 19.76 20.33 6.07
C ALA A 238 18.26 20.25 6.41
N PHE A 239 17.44 20.04 5.37
CA PHE A 239 15.98 19.92 5.50
C PHE A 239 15.56 18.46 5.56
N ALA A 240 14.60 18.16 6.43
CA ALA A 240 14.01 16.83 6.55
C ALA A 240 13.05 16.54 5.38
N TYR A 241 13.27 15.40 4.73
CA TYR A 241 12.41 14.78 3.74
C TYR A 241 11.99 13.40 4.24
N SER A 242 10.87 12.86 3.74
CA SER A 242 10.42 11.53 4.18
C SER A 242 10.16 10.61 3.01
N SER A 243 10.93 9.52 2.94
CA SER A 243 10.74 8.46 1.94
C SER A 243 9.40 7.73 2.10
N ALA A 244 8.83 7.71 3.31
CA ALA A 244 7.48 7.21 3.56
C ALA A 244 6.43 8.15 2.96
N LEU A 245 6.59 9.46 3.14
CA LEU A 245 5.70 10.46 2.53
C LEU A 245 5.81 10.50 1.02
N GLU A 246 6.99 10.25 0.44
CA GLU A 246 7.15 10.11 -1.01
C GLU A 246 6.28 8.97 -1.57
N TRP A 247 6.27 7.82 -0.88
CA TRP A 247 5.43 6.70 -1.26
C TRP A 247 3.94 7.01 -1.10
N LEU A 248 3.53 7.60 0.03
CA LEU A 248 2.14 7.98 0.27
C LEU A 248 1.68 9.09 -0.70
N SER A 249 2.54 10.05 -1.03
CA SER A 249 2.29 11.08 -2.03
C SER A 249 2.11 10.49 -3.42
N PHE A 250 2.96 9.52 -3.80
CA PHE A 250 2.76 8.77 -5.05
C PHE A 250 1.40 8.05 -5.06
N LEU A 251 1.02 7.41 -3.94
CA LEU A 251 -0.30 6.83 -3.75
C LEU A 251 -1.44 7.86 -3.63
N CYS A 252 -1.21 9.16 -3.63
CA CYS A 252 -2.28 10.17 -3.72
C CYS A 252 -2.34 10.74 -5.14
N ASN A 253 -1.17 11.14 -5.64
CA ASN A 253 -1.00 12.04 -6.78
C ASN A 253 -0.61 11.32 -8.08
N GLY A 254 -0.05 10.11 -7.97
CA GLY A 254 0.49 9.32 -9.08
C GLY A 254 1.86 9.78 -9.60
N GLU A 255 2.53 10.69 -8.91
CA GLU A 255 3.86 11.18 -9.24
C GLU A 255 4.83 10.96 -8.06
N ARG A 256 6.06 10.56 -8.37
CA ARG A 256 7.12 10.42 -7.37
C ARG A 256 7.91 11.71 -7.30
N ASN A 257 7.74 12.45 -6.22
CA ASN A 257 8.51 13.65 -5.92
C ASN A 257 9.05 13.56 -4.49
N PRO A 258 10.25 14.08 -4.20
CA PRO A 258 10.71 14.25 -2.83
C PRO A 258 9.70 15.06 -2.02
N VAL A 259 9.33 14.57 -0.83
CA VAL A 259 8.36 15.23 0.03
C VAL A 259 9.07 15.78 1.28
N PRO A 260 9.13 17.11 1.45
CA PRO A 260 9.64 17.70 2.68
C PRO A 260 8.65 17.41 3.82
N VAL A 261 9.19 17.13 5.00
CA VAL A 261 8.39 17.21 6.23
C VAL A 261 8.04 18.70 6.40
N CYS A 262 6.79 19.03 6.73
CA CYS A 262 6.38 20.43 6.95
C CYS A 262 5.80 20.56 8.37
N SER A 263 5.79 21.78 8.93
CA SER A 263 5.18 22.04 10.24
C SER A 263 3.66 21.85 10.25
N ARG A 264 3.02 21.94 9.09
CA ARG A 264 1.59 21.60 8.94
C ARG A 264 1.39 20.10 8.95
N ARG A 265 0.17 19.66 9.24
CA ARG A 265 -0.21 18.23 9.12
C ARG A 265 -0.01 17.70 7.71
N ILE A 266 0.44 16.46 7.60
CA ILE A 266 0.69 15.73 6.35
C ILE A 266 -0.51 15.82 5.41
N ARG A 267 -1.74 15.58 5.90
CA ARG A 267 -2.97 15.70 5.10
C ARG A 267 -3.22 17.07 4.45
N ASN A 268 -2.58 18.15 4.92
CA ASN A 268 -2.77 19.49 4.38
C ASN A 268 -1.90 19.76 3.14
N TYR A 269 -0.80 19.02 2.96
CA TYR A 269 0.15 19.25 1.85
C TYR A 269 0.44 18.01 1.01
N LEU A 270 0.11 16.81 1.47
CA LEU A 270 0.48 15.56 0.78
C LEU A 270 -0.20 15.41 -0.59
N MET A 271 -1.49 15.77 -0.70
CA MET A 271 -2.23 15.67 -1.96
C MET A 271 -2.41 17.04 -2.60
N HIS A 272 -2.00 17.13 -3.86
CA HIS A 272 -2.10 18.32 -4.69
C HIS A 272 -2.78 18.04 -6.03
N ASN A 273 -2.80 16.78 -6.49
CA ASN A 273 -3.49 16.39 -7.71
C ASN A 273 -4.89 15.88 -7.39
N ARG A 274 -5.91 16.54 -7.95
CA ARG A 274 -7.30 16.13 -7.79
C ARG A 274 -7.63 14.93 -8.67
N VAL A 275 -8.28 13.94 -8.07
CA VAL A 275 -8.93 12.83 -8.77
C VAL A 275 -10.33 13.26 -9.20
N VAL A 276 -10.66 13.05 -10.47
CA VAL A 276 -11.99 13.32 -11.03
C VAL A 276 -12.56 12.03 -11.61
N SER A 277 -13.65 11.56 -11.03
CA SER A 277 -14.36 10.39 -11.52
C SER A 277 -15.29 10.71 -12.68
N SER A 278 -15.43 9.76 -13.62
CA SER A 278 -16.48 9.79 -14.63
C SER A 278 -17.86 9.63 -13.99
N LEU A 279 -18.93 9.93 -14.74
CA LEU A 279 -20.31 9.86 -14.23
C LEU A 279 -20.67 8.48 -13.66
N TRP A 280 -20.14 7.41 -14.25
CA TRP A 280 -20.43 6.02 -13.87
C TRP A 280 -19.31 5.40 -13.02
N GLY A 281 -18.26 6.17 -12.74
CA GLY A 281 -17.09 5.74 -11.97
C GLY A 281 -16.17 4.75 -12.69
N ASP A 282 -16.38 4.46 -13.97
CA ASP A 282 -15.59 3.50 -14.72
C ASP A 282 -14.15 3.97 -15.01
N ILE A 283 -13.90 5.28 -14.95
CA ILE A 283 -12.58 5.89 -15.20
C ILE A 283 -12.39 7.05 -14.24
N LEU A 284 -11.19 7.13 -13.65
CA LEU A 284 -10.73 8.29 -12.91
C LEU A 284 -9.67 9.03 -13.75
N GLN A 285 -9.76 10.35 -13.81
CA GLN A 285 -8.78 11.23 -14.41
C GLN A 285 -7.98 11.92 -13.31
N ILE A 286 -6.65 11.92 -13.45
CA ILE A 286 -5.74 12.70 -12.61
C ILE A 286 -4.95 13.62 -13.51
N ARG A 287 -4.91 14.90 -13.14
CA ARG A 287 -4.19 15.93 -13.88
C ARG A 287 -3.02 16.38 -13.03
N THR A 288 -1.85 16.29 -13.62
CA THR A 288 -0.61 16.78 -13.05
C THR A 288 -0.18 18.04 -13.80
N MET A 289 0.92 18.65 -13.40
CA MET A 289 1.43 19.85 -14.08
C MET A 289 1.91 19.54 -15.50
N ASP A 290 2.53 18.37 -15.68
CA ASP A 290 3.17 17.98 -16.94
C ASP A 290 2.29 17.07 -17.80
N SER A 291 1.40 16.29 -17.17
CA SER A 291 0.66 15.26 -17.87
C SER A 291 -0.74 15.03 -17.31
N THR A 292 -1.53 14.28 -18.07
CA THR A 292 -2.82 13.78 -17.62
C THR A 292 -2.82 12.29 -17.83
N PHE A 293 -3.13 11.54 -16.79
CA PHE A 293 -3.28 10.10 -16.87
C PHE A 293 -4.66 9.68 -16.35
N TYR A 294 -5.01 8.45 -16.71
CA TYR A 294 -6.30 7.85 -16.47
C TYR A 294 -6.09 6.52 -15.77
N THR A 295 -6.94 6.24 -14.78
CA THR A 295 -6.94 4.96 -14.08
C THR A 295 -8.33 4.35 -14.09
N ALA A 296 -8.37 3.02 -14.08
CA ALA A 296 -9.58 2.23 -13.96
C ALA A 296 -9.32 1.12 -12.94
N GLY A 297 -10.24 0.97 -11.98
CA GLY A 297 -10.14 0.00 -10.90
C GLY A 297 -10.74 -1.36 -11.27
N VAL A 298 -10.08 -2.43 -10.83
CA VAL A 298 -10.61 -3.80 -10.81
C VAL A 298 -10.50 -4.33 -9.40
N GLU A 299 -11.59 -4.78 -8.81
CA GLU A 299 -11.63 -5.35 -7.45
C GLU A 299 -11.87 -6.85 -7.50
N VAL A 300 -11.29 -7.57 -6.54
CA VAL A 300 -11.60 -8.98 -6.31
C VAL A 300 -13.00 -9.08 -5.69
N ARG A 301 -13.85 -9.91 -6.29
CA ARG A 301 -15.23 -10.11 -5.85
C ARG A 301 -15.41 -11.40 -5.07
N ASP A 302 -14.81 -12.48 -5.55
CA ASP A 302 -14.93 -13.79 -4.93
C ASP A 302 -13.63 -14.57 -5.04
N TYR A 303 -13.36 -15.39 -4.04
CA TYR A 303 -12.11 -16.12 -3.87
C TYR A 303 -12.30 -17.61 -4.16
N VAL A 304 -11.22 -18.24 -4.60
CA VAL A 304 -11.17 -19.69 -4.80
C VAL A 304 -11.16 -20.43 -3.47
N ALA A 305 -11.68 -21.66 -3.46
CA ALA A 305 -11.69 -22.53 -2.28
C ALA A 305 -10.27 -22.96 -1.84
N LYS A 306 -9.32 -23.05 -2.79
CA LYS A 306 -7.92 -23.40 -2.52
C LYS A 306 -7.00 -22.39 -3.16
N THR A 307 -6.06 -21.87 -2.38
CA THR A 307 -5.06 -20.88 -2.80
C THR A 307 -3.69 -21.53 -2.90
N GLU A 308 -2.84 -21.01 -3.79
CA GLU A 308 -1.45 -21.44 -3.97
C GLU A 308 -0.48 -20.27 -3.74
N PRO A 309 0.76 -20.53 -3.27
CA PRO A 309 1.78 -19.48 -3.14
C PRO A 309 2.00 -18.74 -4.46
N GLY A 310 1.91 -17.41 -4.43
CA GLY A 310 2.09 -16.61 -5.64
C GLY A 310 0.90 -16.65 -6.60
N GLN A 311 -0.33 -16.84 -6.09
CA GLN A 311 -1.56 -16.90 -6.90
C GLN A 311 -1.68 -15.74 -7.91
N PHE A 312 -1.18 -14.55 -7.54
CA PHE A 312 -1.24 -13.34 -8.37
C PHE A 312 0.05 -13.02 -9.14
N ASN A 313 1.04 -13.92 -9.15
CA ASN A 313 2.30 -13.69 -9.86
C ASN A 313 2.10 -13.44 -11.37
N LEU A 314 1.04 -13.98 -11.98
CA LEU A 314 0.71 -13.71 -13.39
C LEU A 314 0.54 -12.21 -13.66
N LEU A 315 0.03 -11.43 -12.71
CA LEU A 315 -0.13 -9.97 -12.87
C LEU A 315 1.22 -9.28 -13.08
N MET A 316 2.31 -9.82 -12.54
CA MET A 316 3.67 -9.29 -12.72
C MET A 316 4.20 -9.44 -14.16
N GLU A 317 3.46 -10.13 -15.04
CA GLU A 317 3.78 -10.28 -16.47
C GLU A 317 2.97 -9.33 -17.37
N ALA A 318 2.16 -8.42 -16.79
CA ALA A 318 1.37 -7.48 -17.58
C ALA A 318 2.26 -6.52 -18.39
N PRO A 319 1.92 -6.17 -19.64
CA PRO A 319 2.72 -5.25 -20.45
C PRO A 319 2.30 -3.78 -20.26
N PHE A 320 1.82 -3.40 -19.08
CA PHE A 320 1.32 -2.05 -18.78
C PHE A 320 1.32 -1.78 -17.28
N GLU A 321 1.35 -0.51 -16.89
CA GLU A 321 1.50 -0.12 -15.49
C GLU A 321 0.22 -0.31 -14.67
N PHE A 322 0.40 -0.71 -13.41
CA PHE A 322 -0.67 -0.76 -12.43
C PHE A 322 -0.15 -0.71 -10.99
N ILE A 323 -1.05 -0.34 -10.08
CA ILE A 323 -0.86 -0.47 -8.63
C ILE A 323 -1.89 -1.45 -8.12
N MET A 324 -1.43 -2.59 -7.63
CA MET A 324 -2.26 -3.52 -6.87
C MET A 324 -2.14 -3.18 -5.39
N THR A 325 -3.29 -3.02 -4.73
CA THR A 325 -3.37 -2.78 -3.29
C THR A 325 -4.18 -3.89 -2.65
N GLN A 326 -3.64 -4.46 -1.58
CA GLN A 326 -4.36 -5.41 -0.74
C GLN A 326 -4.34 -4.92 0.70
N SER A 327 -5.47 -4.99 1.39
CA SER A 327 -5.57 -4.69 2.83
C SER A 327 -6.04 -5.93 3.56
N PHE A 328 -5.48 -6.20 4.74
CA PHE A 328 -5.86 -7.28 5.64
C PHE A 328 -5.99 -6.74 7.06
N ALA A 329 -7.21 -6.54 7.53
CA ALA A 329 -7.49 -6.08 8.89
C ALA A 329 -7.79 -7.29 9.78
N CYS A 330 -6.92 -7.57 10.75
CA CYS A 330 -7.04 -8.75 11.60
C CYS A 330 -8.32 -8.68 12.44
N MET A 331 -9.00 -9.81 12.57
CA MET A 331 -10.16 -9.95 13.44
C MET A 331 -9.72 -10.43 14.82
N SER A 332 -10.49 -10.06 15.85
CA SER A 332 -10.30 -10.63 17.18
C SER A 332 -10.56 -12.13 17.17
N TYR A 333 -9.89 -12.85 18.07
CA TYR A 333 -10.07 -14.30 18.22
C TYR A 333 -11.54 -14.68 18.42
N GLY A 334 -12.26 -13.94 19.28
CA GLY A 334 -13.67 -14.16 19.52
C GLY A 334 -14.57 -13.86 18.32
N ALA A 335 -14.26 -12.81 17.56
CA ALA A 335 -14.97 -12.47 16.33
C ALA A 335 -14.78 -13.54 15.25
N ALA A 336 -13.56 -14.08 15.13
CA ALA A 336 -13.22 -15.13 14.19
C ALA A 336 -13.98 -16.43 14.48
N LEU A 337 -13.99 -16.87 15.76
CA LEU A 337 -14.74 -18.06 16.19
C LEU A 337 -16.25 -17.88 15.97
N SER A 338 -16.78 -16.72 16.37
CA SER A 338 -18.20 -16.39 16.19
C SER A 338 -18.61 -16.34 14.70
N PHE A 339 -17.70 -15.93 13.81
CA PHE A 339 -17.95 -15.90 12.39
C PHE A 339 -18.05 -17.31 11.79
N LEU A 340 -17.08 -18.19 12.11
CA LEU A 340 -17.08 -19.57 11.63
C LEU A 340 -18.26 -20.37 12.19
N ASP A 341 -18.58 -20.25 13.49
CA ASP A 341 -19.74 -20.91 14.10
C ASP A 341 -21.07 -20.47 13.45
N LYS A 342 -21.21 -19.19 13.10
CA LYS A 342 -22.38 -18.69 12.36
C LYS A 342 -22.42 -19.25 10.94
N GLN A 343 -21.29 -19.33 10.24
CA GLN A 343 -21.24 -19.94 8.91
C GLN A 343 -21.61 -21.44 8.97
N GLU A 344 -21.08 -22.17 9.94
CA GLU A 344 -21.37 -23.58 10.16
C GLU A 344 -22.87 -23.81 10.40
N LYS A 345 -23.46 -23.06 11.33
CA LYS A 345 -24.91 -23.12 11.63
C LYS A 345 -25.77 -22.75 10.42
N SER A 346 -25.40 -21.71 9.69
CA SER A 346 -26.12 -21.30 8.48
C SER A 346 -26.12 -22.40 7.41
N LEU A 347 -25.03 -23.16 7.27
CA LEU A 347 -24.97 -24.30 6.34
C LEU A 347 -25.79 -25.50 6.84
N LEU A 348 -25.85 -25.73 8.15
CA LEU A 348 -26.71 -26.77 8.73
C LEU A 348 -28.19 -26.47 8.53
N ASP A 349 -28.60 -25.21 8.72
CA ASP A 349 -29.99 -24.77 8.64
C ASP A 349 -30.55 -24.76 7.21
N THR A 350 -29.71 -24.46 6.21
CA THR A 350 -30.11 -24.43 4.79
C THR A 350 -30.34 -25.82 4.19
N GLY A 351 -29.92 -26.89 4.87
CA GLY A 351 -30.15 -28.28 4.45
C GLY A 351 -29.41 -28.70 3.17
N ASP A 352 -28.59 -27.82 2.60
CA ASP A 352 -27.80 -28.07 1.38
C ASP A 352 -26.48 -28.76 1.76
N LYS A 353 -26.50 -30.10 1.75
CA LYS A 353 -25.49 -30.94 2.41
C LYS A 353 -24.19 -31.05 1.62
N GLY A 354 -23.32 -30.06 1.79
CA GLY A 354 -21.87 -30.29 1.73
C GLY A 354 -21.35 -30.85 3.05
N ARG A 355 -21.51 -32.16 3.34
CA ARG A 355 -20.94 -32.79 4.57
C ARG A 355 -19.45 -32.46 4.75
N THR A 356 -18.74 -32.33 3.64
CA THR A 356 -17.33 -31.95 3.61
C THR A 356 -17.10 -30.50 4.05
N GLN A 357 -17.93 -29.55 3.61
CA GLN A 357 -17.79 -28.12 3.97
C GLN A 357 -18.06 -27.88 5.46
N VAL A 358 -19.07 -28.54 6.04
CA VAL A 358 -19.33 -28.46 7.48
C VAL A 358 -18.13 -28.98 8.28
N ARG A 359 -17.54 -30.10 7.83
CA ARG A 359 -16.32 -30.63 8.45
C ARG A 359 -15.14 -29.68 8.30
N GLU A 360 -14.95 -29.07 7.13
CA GLU A 360 -13.88 -28.08 6.89
C GLU A 360 -14.03 -26.86 7.80
N LEU A 361 -15.26 -26.41 8.09
CA LEU A 361 -15.50 -25.33 9.05
C LEU A 361 -15.22 -25.74 10.50
N ALA A 362 -15.57 -26.97 10.88
CA ALA A 362 -15.23 -27.52 12.19
C ALA A 362 -13.70 -27.65 12.36
N ASP A 363 -13.01 -28.18 11.36
CA ASP A 363 -11.54 -28.28 11.34
C ASP A 363 -10.90 -26.86 11.38
N ALA A 364 -11.52 -25.87 10.72
CA ALA A 364 -11.09 -24.47 10.77
C ALA A 364 -11.25 -23.86 12.18
N ASN A 365 -12.32 -24.17 12.92
CA ASN A 365 -12.49 -23.77 14.32
C ASN A 365 -11.37 -24.33 15.21
N ASP A 366 -11.00 -25.60 15.01
CA ASP A 366 -9.89 -26.24 15.72
C ASP A 366 -8.54 -25.57 15.40
N HIS A 367 -8.34 -25.17 14.13
CA HIS A 367 -7.14 -24.47 13.70
C HIS A 367 -7.02 -23.05 14.26
N ILE A 368 -8.13 -22.31 14.40
CA ILE A 368 -8.12 -21.02 15.10
C ILE A 368 -7.76 -21.23 16.56
N THR A 369 -8.36 -22.23 17.22
CA THR A 369 -8.10 -22.58 18.63
C THR A 369 -6.63 -22.95 18.84
N SER A 370 -6.04 -23.68 17.89
CA SER A 370 -4.62 -24.06 17.88
C SER A 370 -3.69 -22.93 17.44
N LYS A 371 -4.22 -21.75 17.09
CA LYS A 371 -3.48 -20.60 16.55
C LYS A 371 -2.66 -20.94 15.30
N ASN A 372 -3.19 -21.80 14.42
CA ASN A 372 -2.52 -22.16 13.16
C ASN A 372 -2.65 -21.06 12.10
N PHE A 373 -3.69 -20.23 12.17
CA PHE A 373 -3.87 -19.04 11.36
C PHE A 373 -4.69 -18.00 12.13
N ILE A 374 -4.66 -16.77 11.64
CA ILE A 374 -5.55 -15.69 12.07
C ILE A 374 -6.59 -15.40 10.98
N MET A 375 -7.76 -14.91 11.36
CA MET A 375 -8.77 -14.44 10.41
C MET A 375 -8.69 -12.92 10.27
N GLY A 376 -8.99 -12.40 9.10
CA GLY A 376 -8.99 -10.96 8.83
C GLY A 376 -9.88 -10.58 7.67
N TRP A 377 -10.31 -9.32 7.66
CA TRP A 377 -11.02 -8.71 6.54
C TRP A 377 -10.05 -8.34 5.45
N HIS A 378 -10.17 -8.99 4.30
CA HIS A 378 -9.34 -8.77 3.14
C HIS A 378 -10.07 -8.00 2.04
N HIS A 379 -9.35 -7.09 1.40
CA HIS A 379 -9.76 -6.43 0.18
C HIS A 379 -8.57 -6.34 -0.76
N ALA A 380 -8.81 -6.57 -2.06
CA ALA A 380 -7.81 -6.41 -3.10
C ALA A 380 -8.38 -5.65 -4.29
N SER A 381 -7.67 -4.61 -4.71
CA SER A 381 -7.99 -3.84 -5.90
C SER A 381 -6.74 -3.53 -6.72
N VAL A 382 -6.92 -3.41 -8.03
CA VAL A 382 -5.88 -3.06 -9.00
C VAL A 382 -6.31 -1.82 -9.76
N HIS A 383 -5.48 -0.79 -9.70
CA HIS A 383 -5.66 0.45 -10.44
C HIS A 383 -4.62 0.51 -11.55
N VAL A 384 -5.07 0.40 -12.80
CA VAL A 384 -4.17 0.52 -13.96
C VAL A 384 -3.79 1.99 -14.20
N ILE A 385 -2.63 2.26 -14.78
CA ILE A 385 -2.19 3.61 -15.12
C ILE A 385 -2.04 3.70 -16.64
N ALA A 386 -2.65 4.71 -17.26
CA ALA A 386 -2.59 4.87 -18.71
C ALA A 386 -2.75 6.33 -19.15
N ASN A 387 -2.16 6.67 -20.30
CA ASN A 387 -2.22 8.03 -20.85
C ASN A 387 -3.57 8.36 -21.52
N THR A 388 -4.46 7.37 -21.71
CA THR A 388 -5.80 7.60 -22.27
C THR A 388 -6.87 6.78 -21.55
N ALA A 389 -8.08 7.34 -21.46
CA ALA A 389 -9.26 6.68 -20.92
C ALA A 389 -9.53 5.30 -21.58
N LYS A 390 -9.39 5.21 -22.91
CA LYS A 390 -9.59 3.96 -23.66
C LYS A 390 -8.53 2.91 -23.33
N ALA A 391 -7.28 3.32 -23.14
CA ALA A 391 -6.21 2.43 -22.72
C ALA A 391 -6.45 1.94 -21.29
N ALA A 392 -6.81 2.81 -20.35
CA ALA A 392 -7.14 2.43 -18.97
C ALA A 392 -8.24 1.35 -18.93
N GLN A 393 -9.36 1.54 -19.64
CA GLN A 393 -10.39 0.50 -19.72
C GLN A 393 -9.91 -0.80 -20.38
N LYS A 394 -9.04 -0.72 -21.41
CA LYS A 394 -8.46 -1.91 -22.06
C LYS A 394 -7.57 -2.69 -21.09
N HIS A 395 -6.71 -2.00 -20.37
CA HIS A 395 -5.82 -2.59 -19.37
C HIS A 395 -6.61 -3.19 -18.20
N ALA A 396 -7.63 -2.49 -17.69
CA ALA A 396 -8.52 -3.03 -16.65
C ALA A 396 -9.24 -4.33 -17.10
N ARG A 397 -9.73 -4.39 -18.34
CA ARG A 397 -10.28 -5.64 -18.91
C ARG A 397 -9.24 -6.76 -18.93
N LYS A 398 -7.98 -6.45 -19.27
CA LYS A 398 -6.89 -7.44 -19.28
C LYS A 398 -6.54 -7.92 -17.87
N ILE A 399 -6.47 -7.03 -16.89
CA ILE A 399 -6.30 -7.37 -15.47
C ILE A 399 -7.42 -8.30 -15.00
N ARG A 400 -8.69 -7.97 -15.31
CA ARG A 400 -9.82 -8.84 -14.99
C ARG A 400 -9.65 -10.24 -15.59
N SER A 401 -9.25 -10.35 -16.86
CA SER A 401 -8.96 -11.63 -17.47
C SER A 401 -7.80 -12.38 -16.79
N MET A 402 -6.76 -11.67 -16.34
CA MET A 402 -5.63 -12.27 -15.62
C MET A 402 -6.06 -12.79 -14.25
N PHE A 403 -6.92 -12.08 -13.52
CA PHE A 403 -7.52 -12.60 -12.28
C PHE A 403 -8.29 -13.90 -12.53
N THR A 404 -9.09 -13.96 -13.60
CA THR A 404 -9.79 -15.20 -13.98
C THR A 404 -8.84 -16.37 -14.25
N LEU A 405 -7.69 -16.10 -14.90
CA LEU A 405 -6.64 -17.11 -15.10
C LEU A 405 -5.97 -17.53 -13.79
N CYS A 406 -5.91 -16.63 -12.81
CA CYS A 406 -5.50 -16.92 -11.43
C CYS A 406 -6.64 -17.55 -10.60
N GLY A 407 -7.74 -17.99 -11.22
CA GLY A 407 -8.88 -18.61 -10.55
C GLY A 407 -9.79 -17.64 -9.77
N VAL A 408 -9.45 -16.37 -9.66
CA VAL A 408 -10.18 -15.39 -8.82
C VAL A 408 -11.22 -14.63 -9.65
N GLU A 409 -12.43 -14.49 -9.11
CA GLU A 409 -13.47 -13.67 -9.75
C GLU A 409 -13.23 -12.20 -9.45
N ALA A 410 -13.05 -11.39 -10.50
CA ALA A 410 -12.86 -9.95 -10.38
C ALA A 410 -13.88 -9.16 -11.22
N SER A 411 -14.23 -7.97 -10.72
CA SER A 411 -15.14 -7.03 -11.38
C SER A 411 -14.52 -5.65 -11.49
N ALA A 412 -14.92 -4.89 -12.52
CA ALA A 412 -14.56 -3.48 -12.60
C ALA A 412 -15.23 -2.70 -11.46
N VAL A 413 -14.50 -1.74 -10.89
CA VAL A 413 -15.06 -0.82 -9.90
C VAL A 413 -15.88 0.23 -10.64
N GLY A 414 -17.18 0.32 -10.31
CA GLY A 414 -18.10 1.30 -10.88
C GLY A 414 -18.24 2.53 -9.97
N LEU A 415 -19.43 2.72 -9.40
CA LEU A 415 -19.77 3.88 -8.56
C LEU A 415 -18.84 4.12 -7.35
N ALA A 416 -18.20 3.07 -6.83
CA ALA A 416 -17.28 3.15 -5.70
C ALA A 416 -15.83 3.48 -6.12
N SER A 417 -15.59 3.96 -7.33
CA SER A 417 -14.22 4.15 -7.87
C SER A 417 -13.37 5.14 -7.09
N GLU A 418 -13.96 6.26 -6.65
CA GLU A 418 -13.23 7.19 -5.78
C GLU A 418 -12.88 6.54 -4.43
N ALA A 419 -13.81 5.79 -3.84
CA ALA A 419 -13.56 5.08 -2.59
C ALA A 419 -12.46 4.01 -2.76
N ALA A 420 -12.53 3.19 -3.82
CA ALA A 420 -11.50 2.21 -4.13
C ALA A 420 -10.13 2.86 -4.37
N TYR A 421 -10.09 4.04 -5.00
CA TYR A 421 -8.87 4.80 -5.18
C TYR A 421 -8.29 5.27 -3.85
N TYR A 422 -9.10 5.85 -2.96
CA TYR A 422 -8.60 6.31 -1.64
C TYR A 422 -8.35 5.16 -0.66
N ALA A 423 -8.97 4.00 -0.85
CA ALA A 423 -8.69 2.77 -0.09
C ALA A 423 -7.27 2.24 -0.31
N ARG A 424 -6.58 2.71 -1.37
CA ARG A 424 -5.18 2.37 -1.60
C ARG A 424 -4.24 2.98 -0.56
N LEU A 425 -4.66 4.03 0.12
CA LEU A 425 -3.90 4.67 1.19
C LEU A 425 -3.98 3.82 2.46
N PRO A 426 -2.85 3.38 3.05
CA PRO A 426 -2.85 2.72 4.35
C PRO A 426 -3.59 3.53 5.41
N GLY A 427 -4.39 2.87 6.24
CA GLY A 427 -5.22 3.51 7.28
C GLY A 427 -6.62 3.92 6.80
N ASN A 428 -6.89 3.97 5.49
CA ASN A 428 -8.21 4.29 4.95
C ASN A 428 -9.16 3.09 4.87
N THR A 429 -9.37 2.37 5.99
CA THR A 429 -10.32 1.24 6.03
C THR A 429 -11.74 1.63 5.68
N GLN A 430 -12.16 2.85 6.03
CA GLN A 430 -13.51 3.37 5.76
C GLN A 430 -13.90 3.42 4.27
N PHE A 431 -12.91 3.50 3.38
CA PHE A 431 -13.14 3.57 1.94
C PHE A 431 -13.04 2.22 1.24
N VAL A 432 -12.67 1.15 1.96
CA VAL A 432 -12.48 -0.19 1.42
C VAL A 432 -13.82 -0.73 0.89
N PRO A 433 -13.97 -0.94 -0.43
CA PRO A 433 -15.16 -1.57 -0.98
C PRO A 433 -15.13 -3.08 -0.70
N ARG A 434 -16.26 -3.65 -0.28
CA ARG A 434 -16.50 -5.11 -0.19
C ARG A 434 -15.38 -5.91 0.51
N PRO A 435 -15.07 -5.63 1.78
CA PRO A 435 -14.16 -6.49 2.54
C PRO A 435 -14.75 -7.90 2.70
N VAL A 436 -13.92 -8.93 2.57
CA VAL A 436 -14.29 -10.34 2.70
C VAL A 436 -13.39 -11.00 3.75
N PRO A 437 -13.95 -11.79 4.69
CA PRO A 437 -13.15 -12.44 5.71
C PRO A 437 -12.40 -13.63 5.10
N ILE A 438 -11.07 -13.65 5.25
CA ILE A 438 -10.20 -14.75 4.86
C ILE A 438 -9.22 -15.08 6.00
N ASN A 439 -8.59 -16.25 5.94
CA ASN A 439 -7.51 -16.59 6.85
C ASN A 439 -6.16 -16.02 6.36
N SER A 440 -5.18 -15.95 7.27
CA SER A 440 -3.83 -15.45 6.97
C SER A 440 -3.11 -16.27 5.91
N TRP A 441 -3.35 -17.59 5.84
CA TRP A 441 -2.81 -18.46 4.79
C TRP A 441 -3.20 -18.00 3.40
N ASN A 442 -4.49 -17.75 3.17
CA ASN A 442 -4.97 -17.24 1.89
C ASN A 442 -4.39 -15.86 1.59
N PHE A 443 -4.28 -14.99 2.60
CA PHE A 443 -3.67 -13.68 2.42
C PHE A 443 -2.20 -13.77 1.98
N VAL A 444 -1.39 -14.64 2.59
CA VAL A 444 0.03 -14.80 2.19
C VAL A 444 0.18 -15.49 0.83
N CYS A 445 -0.78 -16.31 0.39
CA CYS A 445 -0.82 -16.84 -0.97
C CYS A 445 -1.06 -15.73 -2.01
N PHE A 446 -1.93 -14.77 -1.69
CA PHE A 446 -2.19 -13.61 -2.55
C PHE A 446 -1.07 -12.57 -2.49
N SER A 447 -0.38 -12.45 -1.35
CA SER A 447 0.69 -11.49 -1.12
C SER A 447 1.98 -12.18 -0.65
N SER A 448 2.54 -13.04 -1.50
CA SER A 448 3.73 -13.84 -1.18
C SER A 448 5.05 -13.06 -1.24
N MET A 449 5.01 -11.74 -1.48
CA MET A 449 6.17 -10.86 -1.60
C MET A 449 7.20 -11.38 -2.63
N HIS A 450 6.69 -11.98 -3.71
CA HIS A 450 7.50 -12.46 -4.81
C HIS A 450 7.90 -11.32 -5.74
N ARG A 451 9.11 -11.43 -6.29
CA ARG A 451 9.59 -10.61 -7.38
C ARG A 451 9.75 -11.46 -8.64
N ASN A 452 9.42 -10.86 -9.78
CA ASN A 452 9.72 -11.44 -11.08
C ASN A 452 11.17 -11.12 -11.48
N PHE A 453 11.94 -12.11 -11.92
CA PHE A 453 13.31 -11.92 -12.42
C PHE A 453 13.37 -11.79 -13.96
N LYS A 454 12.23 -11.92 -14.66
CA LYS A 454 12.23 -11.94 -16.12
C LYS A 454 12.63 -10.59 -16.72
N MET A 455 13.86 -10.51 -17.23
CA MET A 455 14.14 -9.79 -18.47
C MET A 455 13.10 -10.26 -19.52
N PRO A 456 12.52 -9.39 -20.36
CA PRO A 456 11.54 -9.79 -21.34
C PRO A 456 12.22 -10.73 -22.36
N MET A 457 12.10 -12.03 -22.14
CA MET A 457 12.36 -13.03 -23.15
C MET A 457 11.05 -13.28 -23.88
N HIS A 458 11.08 -13.00 -25.17
CA HIS A 458 10.02 -13.25 -26.12
C HIS A 458 9.46 -14.68 -25.93
N GLN A 459 8.17 -14.80 -25.64
CA GLN A 459 7.45 -16.07 -25.81
C GLN A 459 7.24 -16.31 -27.30
N ALA A 460 8.30 -16.76 -27.97
CA ALA A 460 8.27 -17.53 -29.20
C ALA A 460 9.57 -18.35 -29.18
N ASP A 461 9.48 -19.66 -29.44
CA ASP A 461 10.58 -20.64 -29.58
C ASP A 461 10.57 -21.82 -28.59
N ALA A 462 9.47 -22.05 -27.86
CA ALA A 462 9.23 -23.35 -27.21
C ALA A 462 8.54 -24.39 -28.13
N MET A 463 8.45 -24.12 -29.43
CA MET A 463 8.00 -25.09 -30.46
C MET A 463 8.79 -24.91 -31.75
N GLU A 464 10.09 -25.14 -31.73
CA GLU A 464 10.80 -25.64 -32.90
C GLU A 464 12.10 -26.32 -32.42
N GLY A 465 11.92 -27.54 -31.92
CA GLY A 465 13.02 -28.45 -31.72
C GLY A 465 13.50 -28.96 -33.08
N GLY A 466 14.82 -28.94 -33.27
CA GLY A 466 15.52 -29.83 -34.16
C GLY A 466 16.26 -29.14 -35.31
N VAL A 467 17.58 -29.01 -35.15
CA VAL A 467 18.58 -29.82 -35.86
C VAL A 467 19.92 -29.07 -35.80
N MET A 468 20.87 -29.62 -35.04
CA MET A 468 22.32 -29.55 -35.37
C MET A 468 22.59 -30.78 -36.25
N PRO A 469 23.43 -30.73 -37.31
CA PRO A 469 24.89 -30.53 -37.19
C PRO A 469 25.47 -29.63 -38.32
N SER A 470 26.73 -29.18 -38.34
CA SER A 470 28.00 -29.66 -37.75
C SER A 470 28.92 -28.51 -37.35
#